data_AF-T1UBA8-F1
#
_entry.id   AF-T1UBA8-F1
#
_cell.length_a   1.000
_cell.length_b   1.000
_cell.length_c   1.000
_cell.angle_alpha   90.00
_cell.angle_beta   90.00
_cell.angle_gamma   90.00
#
_symmetry.space_group_name_H-M   'P 1'
#
loop_
_entity.id
_entity.type
_entity.pdbx_description
1 polymer ?
#
loop_
_entity_poly.entity_id
_entity_poly.type
_entity_poly.pdbx_seq_one_letter_code
_entity_poly.pdbx_strand_id
1 'polypeptide(L)'
;MSGCDRIFKNKKHGNLEFVTSITKRTNALEKMVFVDEPNDYLLQHKESLMGRKIKKFNENNWFEWGRMHHISPKKRIYVNTKTRQKNPFFIHQCPNYDGSILALFPYNQNLDLQNLCDKLNAINWQELGFVCDGRFLFSQRSLENALLPKDF
;
A
#
# COMPACT_ATOMS: atom_id res chain seq x y z
N MET A 1 -10.92 -11.56 -2.22
CA MET A 1 -11.64 -11.04 -3.39
C MET A 1 -10.73 -10.02 -4.05
N SER A 2 -10.06 -10.39 -5.16
CA SER A 2 -8.92 -9.62 -5.68
C SER A 2 -9.38 -8.43 -6.53
N GLY A 3 -8.57 -7.37 -6.58
CA GLY A 3 -8.75 -6.23 -7.47
C GLY A 3 -8.56 -6.55 -8.96
N CYS A 4 -8.46 -7.84 -9.33
CA CYS A 4 -7.90 -8.33 -10.59
C CYS A 4 -6.44 -7.93 -10.79
N ASP A 5 -5.64 -8.07 -9.74
CA ASP A 5 -4.19 -7.80 -9.72
C ASP A 5 -3.46 -8.41 -10.92
N ARG A 6 -3.88 -9.59 -11.43
CA ARG A 6 -3.29 -10.22 -12.63
C ARG A 6 -3.41 -9.39 -13.92
N ILE A 7 -4.38 -8.50 -14.01
CA ILE A 7 -4.56 -7.58 -15.16
C ILE A 7 -3.83 -6.27 -14.86
N PHE A 8 -4.01 -5.71 -13.66
CA PHE A 8 -3.43 -4.42 -13.33
C PHE A 8 -1.91 -4.47 -13.11
N LYS A 9 -1.35 -5.51 -12.47
CA LYS A 9 0.10 -5.72 -12.32
C LYS A 9 0.66 -6.22 -13.64
N ASN A 10 1.20 -5.32 -14.46
CA ASN A 10 1.70 -5.65 -15.79
C ASN A 10 2.98 -4.89 -16.14
N LYS A 11 4.07 -5.63 -16.38
CA LYS A 11 5.38 -5.02 -16.72
C LYS A 11 5.39 -4.29 -18.07
N LYS A 12 4.59 -4.75 -19.04
CA LYS A 12 4.53 -4.22 -20.41
C LYS A 12 3.59 -3.03 -20.51
N HIS A 13 2.41 -3.13 -19.91
CA HIS A 13 1.34 -2.14 -20.05
C HIS A 13 1.22 -1.19 -18.87
N GLY A 14 1.90 -1.47 -17.75
CA GLY A 14 1.85 -0.62 -16.57
C GLY A 14 2.55 0.73 -16.79
N ASN A 15 1.83 1.81 -16.50
CA ASN A 15 2.24 3.19 -16.69
C ASN A 15 2.73 3.87 -15.40
N LEU A 16 2.41 3.29 -14.23
CA LEU A 16 2.87 3.80 -12.94
C LEU A 16 3.53 2.70 -12.11
N GLU A 17 4.53 3.08 -11.34
CA GLU A 17 5.18 2.19 -10.38
C GLU A 17 4.52 2.31 -9.01
N PHE A 18 4.50 1.20 -8.28
CA PHE A 18 3.86 1.08 -6.98
C PHE A 18 4.76 0.36 -5.97
N VAL A 19 4.78 0.88 -4.75
CA VAL A 19 5.24 0.17 -3.56
C VAL A 19 4.25 -0.95 -3.25
N THR A 20 4.75 -2.17 -3.04
CA THR A 20 3.93 -3.35 -2.76
C THR A 20 4.56 -4.18 -1.65
N SER A 21 3.90 -5.25 -1.22
CA SER A 21 4.37 -6.14 -0.15
C SER A 21 5.79 -6.70 -0.33
N ILE A 22 6.34 -6.71 -1.56
CA ILE A 22 7.72 -7.15 -1.82
C ILE A 22 8.76 -6.04 -1.73
N THR A 23 8.35 -4.77 -1.81
CA THR A 23 9.26 -3.63 -1.95
C THR A 23 10.19 -3.50 -0.75
N LYS A 24 9.71 -3.66 0.48
CA LYS A 24 10.57 -3.62 1.68
C LYS A 24 11.76 -4.60 1.59
N ARG A 25 11.52 -5.80 1.05
CA ARG A 25 12.52 -6.87 1.01
C ARG A 25 13.47 -6.77 -0.17
N THR A 26 12.96 -6.27 -1.30
CA THR A 26 13.66 -6.37 -2.60
C THR A 26 14.07 -5.01 -3.16
N ASN A 27 13.55 -3.92 -2.59
CA ASN A 27 13.58 -2.58 -3.16
C ASN A 27 12.96 -2.46 -4.56
N ALA A 28 12.28 -3.51 -5.05
CA ALA A 28 11.63 -3.50 -6.35
C ALA A 28 10.21 -2.93 -6.26
N LEU A 29 9.84 -2.17 -7.29
CA LEU A 29 8.49 -1.68 -7.51
C LEU A 29 7.76 -2.59 -8.50
N GLU A 30 6.43 -2.55 -8.45
CA GLU A 30 5.60 -3.20 -9.47
C GLU A 30 4.95 -2.15 -10.38
N LYS A 31 4.99 -2.43 -11.69
CA LYS A 31 4.28 -1.61 -12.67
C LYS A 31 2.80 -2.00 -12.69
N MET A 32 1.96 -0.99 -12.52
CA MET A 32 0.50 -1.10 -12.53
C MET A 32 -0.06 -0.33 -13.72
N VAL A 33 -1.10 -0.89 -14.34
CA VAL A 33 -1.98 -0.15 -15.25
C VAL A 33 -2.91 0.69 -14.39
N PHE A 34 -2.71 2.00 -14.39
CA PHE A 34 -3.44 2.95 -13.56
C PHE A 34 -3.83 4.14 -14.41
N VAL A 35 -5.08 4.15 -14.88
CA VAL A 35 -5.56 5.05 -15.93
C VAL A 35 -6.90 5.66 -15.53
N ASP A 36 -7.12 6.90 -15.95
CA ASP A 36 -8.38 7.62 -15.75
C ASP A 36 -9.41 7.31 -16.85
N GLU A 37 -8.98 6.67 -17.95
CA GLU A 37 -9.81 6.18 -19.04
C GLU A 37 -9.30 4.82 -19.55
N PRO A 38 -10.17 3.93 -20.09
CA PRO A 38 -9.75 2.64 -20.64
C PRO A 38 -8.74 2.79 -21.78
N ASN A 39 -7.66 2.00 -21.73
CA ASN A 39 -6.75 1.84 -22.87
C ASN A 39 -7.00 0.51 -23.61
N ASP A 40 -6.36 0.33 -24.76
CA ASP A 40 -6.46 -0.88 -25.60
C ASP A 40 -6.21 -2.18 -24.82
N TYR A 41 -5.30 -2.15 -23.85
CA TYR A 41 -5.00 -3.30 -23.02
C TYR A 41 -6.16 -3.66 -22.08
N LEU A 42 -6.75 -2.68 -21.40
CA LEU A 42 -7.91 -2.94 -20.52
C LEU A 42 -9.16 -3.34 -21.30
N LEU A 43 -9.35 -2.80 -22.52
CA LEU A 43 -10.48 -3.16 -23.40
C LEU A 43 -10.51 -4.68 -23.69
N GLN A 44 -9.36 -5.31 -23.86
CA GLN A 44 -9.23 -6.77 -24.05
C GLN A 44 -9.70 -7.58 -22.83
N HIS A 45 -9.81 -6.95 -21.66
CA HIS A 45 -10.17 -7.59 -20.40
C HIS A 45 -11.50 -7.10 -19.82
N LYS A 46 -12.30 -6.33 -20.58
CA LYS A 46 -13.51 -5.67 -20.11
C LYS A 46 -14.48 -6.61 -19.40
N GLU A 47 -14.80 -7.77 -19.98
CA GLU A 47 -15.73 -8.74 -19.37
C GLU A 47 -15.24 -9.22 -17.98
N SER A 48 -13.95 -9.55 -17.87
CA SER A 48 -13.33 -9.95 -16.60
C SER A 48 -13.36 -8.84 -15.57
N LEU A 49 -13.15 -7.59 -16.00
CA LEU A 49 -13.11 -6.43 -15.14
C LEU A 49 -14.51 -6.00 -14.67
N MET A 50 -15.54 -6.12 -15.52
CA MET A 50 -16.93 -5.90 -15.13
C MET A 50 -17.43 -6.95 -14.13
N GLY A 51 -16.99 -8.20 -14.26
CA GLY A 51 -17.40 -9.31 -13.38
C GLY A 51 -16.84 -9.28 -11.95
N ARG A 52 -16.05 -8.25 -11.60
CA ARG A 52 -15.44 -8.12 -10.26
C ARG A 52 -16.50 -7.84 -9.20
N LYS A 53 -16.41 -8.53 -8.05
CA LYS A 53 -17.37 -8.43 -6.94
C LYS A 53 -16.96 -7.46 -5.82
N ILE A 54 -15.91 -6.66 -6.02
CA ILE A 54 -15.37 -5.77 -4.99
C ILE A 54 -16.17 -4.47 -4.82
N LYS A 55 -16.91 -4.06 -5.86
CA LYS A 55 -17.90 -2.96 -5.88
C LYS A 55 -18.80 -3.14 -7.10
N LYS A 56 -19.82 -2.29 -7.25
CA LYS A 56 -20.65 -2.28 -8.47
C LYS A 56 -19.87 -1.63 -9.62
N PHE A 57 -19.67 -2.40 -10.68
CA PHE A 57 -19.08 -1.91 -11.93
C PHE A 57 -20.14 -1.70 -13.00
N ASN A 58 -19.89 -0.74 -13.90
CA ASN A 58 -20.71 -0.38 -15.04
C ASN A 58 -19.82 0.13 -16.18
N GLU A 59 -20.44 0.55 -17.29
CA GLU A 59 -19.76 1.06 -18.49
C GLU A 59 -18.80 2.23 -18.24
N ASN A 60 -19.00 3.00 -17.17
CA ASN A 60 -18.24 4.20 -16.88
C ASN A 60 -17.09 3.98 -15.88
N ASN A 61 -17.02 2.83 -15.20
CA ASN A 61 -16.03 2.61 -14.13
C ASN A 61 -15.38 1.21 -14.13
N TRP A 62 -15.72 0.35 -15.09
CA TRP A 62 -15.20 -1.03 -15.15
C TRP A 62 -13.68 -1.10 -15.25
N PHE A 63 -13.02 -0.08 -15.77
CA PHE A 63 -11.57 0.00 -15.94
C PHE A 63 -10.83 0.46 -14.67
N GLU A 64 -11.55 1.05 -13.71
CA GLU A 64 -10.94 1.52 -12.47
C GLU A 64 -10.40 0.35 -11.64
N TRP A 65 -9.27 0.56 -10.97
CA TRP A 65 -8.69 -0.47 -10.11
C TRP A 65 -9.60 -0.84 -8.92
N GLY A 66 -10.45 0.09 -8.48
CA GLY A 66 -11.51 -0.15 -7.49
C GLY A 66 -11.39 0.76 -6.28
N ARG A 67 -10.32 0.60 -5.48
CA ARG A 67 -9.97 1.46 -4.35
C ARG A 67 -8.70 2.24 -4.66
N MET A 68 -8.79 3.55 -4.58
CA MET A 68 -7.64 4.44 -4.75
C MET A 68 -6.85 4.53 -3.44
N HIS A 69 -5.53 4.58 -3.52
CA HIS A 69 -4.69 4.99 -2.41
C HIS A 69 -4.76 6.50 -2.21
N HIS A 70 -4.35 7.00 -1.05
CA HIS A 70 -4.26 8.44 -0.83
C HIS A 70 -3.14 9.03 -1.69
N ILE A 71 -3.51 9.83 -2.70
CA ILE A 71 -2.59 10.55 -3.58
C ILE A 71 -2.23 11.87 -2.89
N SER A 72 -0.93 12.03 -2.60
CA SER A 72 -0.42 13.18 -1.87
C SER A 72 1.07 13.37 -2.18
N PRO A 73 1.61 14.59 -2.15
CA PRO A 73 3.05 14.84 -2.22
C PRO A 73 3.75 14.76 -0.85
N LYS A 74 3.00 14.67 0.26
CA LYS A 74 3.56 14.70 1.63
C LYS A 74 4.56 13.56 1.90
N LYS A 75 5.57 13.81 2.74
CA LYS A 75 6.46 12.77 3.28
C LYS A 75 5.64 11.66 3.93
N ARG A 76 6.09 10.41 3.80
CA ARG A 76 5.38 9.24 4.35
C ARG A 76 6.31 8.07 4.66
N ILE A 77 5.87 7.25 5.61
CA ILE A 77 6.49 5.97 5.97
C ILE A 77 5.54 4.85 5.57
N TYR A 78 6.07 3.79 5.00
CA TYR A 78 5.31 2.62 4.56
C TYR A 78 5.44 1.48 5.55
N VAL A 79 4.40 0.66 5.63
CA VAL A 79 4.42 -0.63 6.32
C VAL A 79 3.53 -1.62 5.59
N ASN A 80 3.98 -2.88 5.47
CA ASN A 80 3.12 -3.95 4.97
C ASN A 80 2.02 -4.23 5.98
N THR A 81 0.76 -4.28 5.53
CA THR A 81 -0.41 -4.65 6.35
C THR A 81 -0.22 -6.00 7.08
N LYS A 82 0.49 -6.94 6.47
CA LYS A 82 0.86 -8.22 7.08
C LYS A 82 2.27 -8.64 6.71
N THR A 83 3.17 -8.83 7.68
CA THR A 83 4.58 -9.14 7.39
C THR A 83 5.28 -9.92 8.49
N ARG A 84 6.36 -10.63 8.15
CA ARG A 84 7.29 -11.25 9.11
C ARG A 84 8.62 -10.49 9.20
N GLN A 85 8.73 -9.35 8.53
CA GLN A 85 9.94 -8.51 8.55
C GLN A 85 10.09 -7.86 9.92
N LYS A 86 11.24 -8.05 10.58
CA LYS A 86 11.51 -7.55 11.94
C LYS A 86 11.47 -6.03 12.06
N ASN A 87 11.92 -5.30 11.04
CA ASN A 87 11.84 -3.84 10.94
C ASN A 87 10.80 -3.49 9.86
N PRO A 88 9.49 -3.56 10.18
CA PRO A 88 8.43 -3.57 9.19
C PRO A 88 8.18 -2.20 8.54
N PHE A 89 8.62 -1.10 9.17
CA PHE A 89 8.49 0.26 8.64
C PHE A 89 9.65 0.62 7.72
N PHE A 90 9.38 1.40 6.67
CA PHE A 90 10.38 1.84 5.71
C PHE A 90 9.96 3.09 4.94
N ILE A 91 10.95 3.74 4.33
CA ILE A 91 10.76 4.89 3.46
C ILE A 91 11.06 4.45 2.02
N HIS A 92 10.33 5.03 1.07
CA HIS A 92 10.58 4.83 -0.35
C HIS A 92 10.17 6.10 -1.12
N GLN A 93 10.86 6.41 -2.22
CA GLN A 93 10.61 7.62 -3.02
C GLN A 93 9.33 7.55 -3.88
N CYS A 94 8.99 6.35 -4.36
CA CYS A 94 7.76 6.11 -5.12
C CYS A 94 6.53 6.45 -4.27
N PRO A 95 5.67 7.39 -4.68
CA PRO A 95 4.56 7.87 -3.86
C PRO A 95 3.35 6.93 -3.86
N ASN A 96 3.26 6.05 -4.85
CA ASN A 96 2.13 5.16 -5.07
C ASN A 96 2.32 3.83 -4.35
N TYR A 97 1.23 3.26 -3.86
CA TYR A 97 1.26 2.02 -3.10
C TYR A 97 -0.05 1.23 -3.26
N ASP A 98 0.04 -0.10 -3.27
CA ASP A 98 -1.13 -0.95 -3.41
C ASP A 98 -1.81 -1.25 -2.06
N GLY A 99 -2.93 -1.97 -2.11
CA GLY A 99 -3.70 -2.30 -0.91
C GLY A 99 -3.00 -3.23 0.09
N SER A 100 -1.79 -3.74 -0.21
CA SER A 100 -1.00 -4.50 0.75
C SER A 100 -0.18 -3.61 1.69
N ILE A 101 -0.11 -2.31 1.41
CA ILE A 101 0.69 -1.30 2.11
C ILE A 101 -0.21 -0.30 2.84
N LEU A 102 0.22 0.12 4.03
CA LEU A 102 -0.25 1.34 4.68
C LEU A 102 0.82 2.42 4.55
N ALA A 103 0.39 3.66 4.34
CA ALA A 103 1.25 4.84 4.33
C ALA A 103 0.88 5.76 5.50
N LEU A 104 1.85 6.02 6.37
CA LEU A 104 1.75 6.91 7.52
C LEU A 104 2.28 8.28 7.11
N PHE A 105 1.42 9.30 7.21
CA PHE A 105 1.75 10.68 6.85
C PHE A 105 1.95 11.49 8.14
N PRO A 106 3.18 11.83 8.54
CA PRO A 106 3.40 12.67 9.70
C PRO A 106 2.74 14.04 9.54
N TYR A 107 2.15 14.59 10.60
CA TYR A 107 1.57 15.94 10.53
C TYR A 107 2.64 17.01 10.30
N ASN A 108 3.74 16.96 11.05
CA ASN A 108 4.89 17.84 10.84
C ASN A 108 5.73 17.35 9.66
N GLN A 109 5.72 18.08 8.55
CA GLN A 109 6.44 17.72 7.32
C GLN A 109 7.93 18.14 7.34
N ASN A 110 8.36 18.92 8.34
CA ASN A 110 9.74 19.37 8.49
C ASN A 110 10.60 18.41 9.35
N LEU A 111 9.98 17.37 9.94
CA LEU A 111 10.70 16.40 10.76
C LEU A 111 11.69 15.54 9.94
N ASP A 112 12.64 14.94 10.65
CA ASP A 112 13.51 13.89 10.13
C ASP A 112 12.72 12.58 9.99
N LEU A 113 12.37 12.25 8.74
CA LEU A 113 11.54 11.10 8.41
C LEU A 113 12.25 9.78 8.74
N GLN A 114 13.57 9.72 8.59
CA GLN A 114 14.36 8.53 8.85
C GLN A 114 14.36 8.24 10.35
N ASN A 115 14.62 9.26 11.18
CA ASN A 115 14.54 9.13 12.63
C ASN A 115 13.15 8.65 13.10
N LEU A 116 12.06 9.19 12.53
CA LEU A 116 10.70 8.72 12.86
C LEU A 116 10.49 7.25 12.45
N CYS A 117 10.98 6.86 11.28
CA CYS A 117 10.92 5.46 10.82
C CYS A 117 11.70 4.53 11.74
N ASP A 118 12.86 4.94 12.22
CA ASP A 118 13.70 4.15 13.12
C ASP A 118 13.04 4.04 14.52
N LYS A 119 12.47 5.13 15.04
CA LYS A 119 11.64 5.09 16.26
C LYS A 119 10.48 4.12 16.14
N LEU A 120 9.75 4.13 15.03
CA LEU A 120 8.64 3.20 14.79
C LEU A 120 9.13 1.74 14.76
N ASN A 121 10.29 1.46 14.19
CA ASN A 121 10.87 0.11 14.18
C ASN A 121 11.42 -0.32 15.55
N ALA A 122 11.74 0.61 16.44
CA ALA A 122 12.20 0.33 17.80
C ALA A 122 11.07 -0.04 18.78
N ILE A 123 9.80 0.24 18.43
CA ILE A 123 8.65 -0.10 19.27
C ILE A 123 8.47 -1.61 19.36
N ASN A 124 8.22 -2.13 20.57
CA ASN A 124 7.83 -3.51 20.78
C ASN A 124 6.36 -3.75 20.40
N TRP A 125 6.11 -3.84 19.10
CA TRP A 125 4.77 -4.08 18.55
C TRP A 125 4.14 -5.40 19.00
N GLN A 126 4.94 -6.37 19.44
CA GLN A 126 4.41 -7.62 20.01
C GLN A 126 3.71 -7.38 21.35
N GLU A 127 4.32 -6.59 22.24
CA GLU A 127 3.70 -6.19 23.52
C GLU A 127 2.43 -5.36 23.31
N LEU A 128 2.36 -4.60 22.21
CA LEU A 128 1.17 -3.84 21.83
C LEU A 128 0.10 -4.68 21.11
N GLY A 129 0.29 -6.00 20.97
CA GLY A 129 -0.70 -6.90 20.39
C GLY A 129 -0.77 -6.91 18.85
N PHE A 130 0.24 -6.37 18.16
CA PHE A 130 0.28 -6.34 16.69
C PHE A 130 0.91 -7.59 16.08
N VAL A 131 1.37 -8.56 16.88
CA VAL A 131 2.02 -9.78 16.38
C VAL A 131 1.19 -11.00 16.73
N CYS A 132 0.84 -11.79 15.71
CA CYS A 132 0.15 -13.07 15.84
C CYS A 132 0.94 -14.12 15.04
N ASP A 133 1.28 -15.25 15.66
CA ASP A 133 2.09 -16.34 15.08
C ASP A 133 3.39 -15.85 14.41
N GLY A 134 4.08 -14.89 15.05
CA GLY A 134 5.31 -14.28 14.54
C GLY A 134 5.12 -13.45 13.27
N ARG A 135 3.89 -13.00 12.99
CA ARG A 135 3.53 -12.13 11.87
C ARG A 135 2.92 -10.85 12.42
N PHE A 136 3.48 -9.71 12.01
CA PHE A 136 2.87 -8.41 12.26
C PHE A 136 1.57 -8.28 11.47
N LEU A 137 0.55 -7.71 12.10
CA LEU A 137 -0.77 -7.41 11.56
C LEU A 137 -1.06 -5.93 11.81
N PHE A 138 -0.86 -5.11 10.78
CA PHE A 138 -1.15 -3.69 10.80
C PHE A 138 -2.42 -3.40 10.01
N SER A 139 -3.31 -2.63 10.61
CA SER A 139 -4.46 -2.01 9.97
C SER A 139 -4.46 -0.51 10.24
N GLN A 140 -5.19 0.27 9.44
CA GLN A 140 -5.38 1.69 9.70
C GLN A 140 -5.90 1.90 11.13
N ARG A 141 -7.01 1.24 11.48
CA ARG A 141 -7.63 1.37 12.81
C ARG A 141 -6.68 1.01 13.95
N SER A 142 -5.90 -0.07 13.81
CA SER A 142 -4.98 -0.46 14.88
C SER A 142 -3.85 0.54 15.06
N LEU A 143 -3.28 1.08 13.97
CA LEU A 143 -2.21 2.08 14.04
C LEU A 143 -2.70 3.43 14.56
N GLU A 144 -3.90 3.87 14.16
CA GLU A 144 -4.51 5.11 14.66
C GLU A 144 -4.78 5.09 16.16
N ASN A 145 -5.05 3.91 16.73
CA ASN A 145 -5.33 3.72 18.15
C ASN A 145 -4.15 3.10 18.91
N ALA A 146 -2.95 3.05 18.31
CA ALA A 146 -1.78 2.48 18.96
C ALA A 146 -1.35 3.37 20.14
N LEU A 147 -1.23 2.77 21.32
CA LEU A 147 -0.67 3.44 22.50
C LEU A 147 0.85 3.39 22.39
N LEU A 148 1.44 4.43 21.82
CA LEU A 148 2.88 4.55 21.69
C LEU A 148 3.53 4.83 23.06
N PRO A 149 4.80 4.43 23.27
CA PRO A 149 5.54 4.73 24.50
C PRO A 149 5.56 6.24 24.80
N LYS A 150 5.64 6.61 26.08
CA LYS A 150 5.60 8.02 26.52
C LYS A 150 6.70 8.89 25.90
N ASP A 151 7.86 8.29 25.60
CA ASP A 151 9.04 8.99 25.08
C ASP A 151 9.05 9.08 23.53
N PHE A 152 7.95 8.71 22.86
CA PHE A 152 7.85 8.70 21.40
C PHE A 152 7.78 10.10 20.79
#